data_AF-A0A6M3M4G6-F1
#
_entry.id   AF-A0A6M3M4G6-F1
#
_cell.length_a   1.000
_cell.length_b   1.000
_cell.length_c   1.000
_cell.angle_alpha   90.00
_cell.angle_beta   90.00
_cell.angle_gamma   90.00
#
_symmetry.space_group_name_H-M   'P 1'
#
loop_
_entity.id
_entity.type
_entity.pdbx_description
1 polymer ?
#
loop_
_entity_poly.entity_id
_entity_poly.type
_entity_poly.pdbx_seq_one_letter_code
_entity_poly.pdbx_strand_id
1 'polypeptide(L)'
;MAIASFQLDPNAVSYTDDQIVGKINSATADITRADSVAAAARPIGALEITNSHIATDAAIPASKLASTAAKDNLDALADTARGYIKTDPTTGEFTVVSIQRDSTGKLDVDYDDVAV
;
A
#
# COMPACT_ATOMS: atom_id res chain seq x y z
N MET A 1 -8.12 -27.53 -4.49
CA MET A 1 -8.17 -27.93 -5.90
C MET A 1 -9.40 -27.32 -6.54
N ALA A 2 -9.30 -26.02 -6.73
CA ALA A 2 -10.13 -25.24 -7.64
C ALA A 2 -9.19 -24.66 -8.69
N ILE A 3 -9.69 -24.49 -9.91
CA ILE A 3 -8.96 -23.76 -10.94
C ILE A 3 -9.14 -22.27 -10.64
N ALA A 4 -8.03 -21.59 -10.40
CA ALA A 4 -7.98 -20.15 -10.27
C ALA A 4 -7.43 -19.55 -11.57
N SER A 5 -7.83 -18.31 -11.88
CA SER A 5 -7.42 -17.62 -13.09
C SER A 5 -6.91 -16.22 -12.80
N PHE A 6 -5.95 -15.76 -13.59
CA PHE A 6 -5.54 -14.36 -13.63
C PHE A 6 -5.26 -13.91 -15.06
N GLN A 7 -5.36 -12.60 -15.27
CA GLN A 7 -5.14 -11.97 -16.57
C GLN A 7 -3.86 -11.16 -16.59
N LEU A 8 -3.08 -11.34 -17.65
CA LEU A 8 -1.95 -10.47 -17.98
C LEU A 8 -2.27 -9.69 -19.26
N ASP A 9 -2.00 -8.39 -19.23
CA ASP A 9 -2.07 -7.55 -20.41
C ASP A 9 -0.67 -7.38 -21.02
N PRO A 10 -0.32 -8.11 -22.09
CA PRO A 10 1.00 -8.01 -22.71
C PRO A 10 1.24 -6.67 -23.41
N ASN A 11 0.20 -5.85 -23.60
CA ASN A 11 0.29 -4.53 -24.21
C ASN A 11 0.24 -3.41 -23.16
N ALA A 12 0.33 -3.75 -21.86
CA ALA A 12 0.38 -2.76 -20.80
C ALA A 12 1.58 -1.82 -21.01
N VAL A 13 1.30 -0.52 -21.10
CA VAL A 13 2.32 0.51 -21.25
C VAL A 13 3.02 0.71 -19.90
N SER A 14 4.36 0.74 -19.90
CA SER A 14 5.12 1.15 -18.73
C SER A 14 4.91 2.64 -18.47
N TYR A 15 4.55 3.00 -17.25
CA TYR A 15 4.41 4.39 -16.83
C TYR A 15 5.61 4.82 -16.00
N THR A 16 6.07 6.06 -16.18
CA THR A 16 6.95 6.71 -15.21
C THR A 16 6.16 7.09 -13.96
N ASP A 17 6.86 7.31 -12.86
CA ASP A 17 6.24 7.74 -11.59
C ASP A 17 5.37 8.99 -11.78
N ASP A 18 5.85 9.99 -12.52
CA ASP A 18 5.10 11.22 -12.83
C ASP A 18 3.83 10.95 -13.65
N GLN A 19 3.88 10.00 -14.60
CA GLN A 19 2.70 9.61 -15.38
C GLN A 19 1.64 8.91 -14.51
N ILE A 20 2.08 8.11 -13.54
CA ILE A 20 1.18 7.47 -12.56
C ILE A 20 0.50 8.54 -11.70
N VAL A 21 1.28 9.49 -11.16
CA VAL A 21 0.75 10.61 -10.36
C VAL A 21 -0.25 11.44 -11.18
N GLY A 22 0.08 11.78 -12.42
CA GLY A 22 -0.83 12.52 -13.31
C GLY A 22 -2.14 11.78 -13.57
N LYS A 23 -2.10 10.46 -13.74
CA LYS A 23 -3.30 9.64 -13.91
C LYS A 23 -4.15 9.56 -12.65
N ILE A 24 -3.52 9.42 -11.48
CA ILE A 24 -4.21 9.41 -10.19
C ILE A 24 -4.96 10.73 -9.99
N ASN A 25 -4.29 11.86 -10.24
CA ASN A 25 -4.88 13.18 -10.03
C ASN A 25 -5.99 13.53 -11.03
N SER A 26 -6.01 12.87 -12.20
CA SER A 26 -7.01 13.10 -13.26
C SER A 26 -8.12 12.04 -13.30
N ALA A 27 -8.08 11.05 -12.40
CA ALA A 27 -9.12 10.03 -12.31
C ALA A 27 -10.44 10.65 -11.81
N THR A 28 -11.53 10.37 -12.52
CA THR A 28 -12.89 10.82 -12.18
C THR A 28 -13.65 9.82 -11.32
N ALA A 29 -13.22 8.57 -11.29
CA ALA A 29 -13.67 7.61 -10.30
C ALA A 29 -13.03 7.95 -8.95
N ASP A 30 -13.80 7.88 -7.87
CA ASP A 30 -13.27 8.02 -6.51
C ASP A 30 -12.17 6.99 -6.32
N ILE A 31 -10.92 7.45 -6.35
CA ILE A 31 -9.82 6.69 -5.81
C ILE A 31 -10.04 6.78 -4.30
N THR A 32 -10.60 5.73 -3.70
CA THR A 32 -10.88 5.60 -2.24
C THR A 32 -9.59 5.52 -1.41
N ARG A 33 -8.69 6.47 -1.66
CA ARG A 33 -7.39 6.67 -1.01
C ARG A 33 -7.45 7.61 0.17
N ALA A 34 -8.61 8.21 0.45
CA ALA A 34 -8.79 9.17 1.54
C ALA A 34 -8.29 8.59 2.89
N ASP A 35 -8.42 7.28 3.10
CA ASP A 35 -7.96 6.58 4.30
C ASP A 35 -6.76 5.64 4.06
N SER A 36 -6.25 5.53 2.82
CA SER A 36 -5.15 4.59 2.50
C SER A 36 -3.76 5.13 2.83
N VAL A 37 -3.67 6.42 3.17
CA VAL A 37 -2.45 7.04 3.70
C VAL A 37 -2.69 7.34 5.17
N ALA A 38 -1.85 6.78 6.03
CA ALA A 38 -1.84 7.11 7.45
C ALA A 38 -1.80 8.63 7.62
N ALA A 39 -2.44 9.17 8.66
CA ALA A 39 -2.49 10.62 8.92
C ALA A 39 -1.11 11.30 8.87
N ALA A 40 -0.05 10.59 9.27
CA ALA A 40 1.33 11.08 9.21
C ALA A 40 1.92 11.26 7.79
N ALA A 41 1.32 10.65 6.76
CA ALA A 41 1.82 10.64 5.38
C ALA A 41 1.02 11.53 4.41
N ARG A 42 -0.02 12.23 4.90
CA ARG A 42 -0.77 13.21 4.11
C ARG A 42 -0.52 14.64 4.62
N PRO A 43 -0.61 15.66 3.74
CA PRO A 43 -0.58 17.05 4.20
C PRO A 43 -1.62 17.25 5.30
N ILE A 44 -1.20 17.90 6.40
CA ILE A 44 -2.05 18.13 7.57
C ILE A 44 -3.27 18.95 7.14
N GLY A 45 -4.45 18.36 7.28
CA GLY A 45 -5.71 19.03 7.03
C GLY A 45 -5.94 20.15 8.05
N ALA A 46 -6.65 21.19 7.65
CA ALA A 46 -7.10 22.19 8.61
C ALA A 46 -7.88 21.51 9.74
N LEU A 47 -7.51 21.80 11.00
CA LEU A 47 -8.12 21.25 12.23
C LEU A 47 -7.82 19.76 12.53
N GLU A 48 -6.96 19.09 11.76
CA GLU A 48 -6.59 17.70 12.04
C GLU A 48 -5.78 17.56 13.35
N ILE A 49 -4.96 18.57 13.66
CA ILE A 49 -4.38 18.72 14.98
C ILE A 49 -5.38 19.55 15.79
N THR A 50 -6.33 18.87 16.46
CA THR A 50 -7.11 19.56 17.49
C THR A 50 -6.24 19.73 18.74
N ASN A 51 -6.26 20.94 19.31
CA ASN A 51 -5.55 21.28 20.56
C ASN A 51 -5.96 20.39 21.76
N SER A 52 -6.96 19.52 21.59
CA SER A 52 -7.38 18.50 22.55
C SER A 52 -6.24 17.56 22.97
N HIS A 53 -5.24 17.30 22.11
CA HIS A 53 -4.11 16.44 22.46
C HIS A 53 -3.00 17.16 23.25
N ILE A 54 -3.05 18.50 23.31
CA ILE A 54 -2.12 19.32 24.11
C ILE A 54 -2.74 19.65 25.49
N ALA A 55 -4.06 19.53 25.64
CA ALA A 55 -4.78 20.05 26.80
C ALA A 55 -5.01 19.07 27.95
N THR A 56 -4.77 17.76 27.78
CA THR A 56 -5.07 16.75 28.82
C THR A 56 -3.88 16.31 29.67
N ASP A 57 -2.65 16.73 29.35
CA ASP A 57 -1.49 16.46 30.19
C ASP A 57 -0.69 17.74 30.45
N ALA A 58 -0.87 18.33 31.63
CA ALA A 58 -0.17 19.53 32.08
C ALA A 58 1.36 19.34 32.23
N ALA A 59 1.88 18.15 31.91
CA ALA A 59 3.29 17.78 32.00
C ALA A 59 4.10 17.87 30.68
N ILE A 60 3.49 18.20 29.54
CA ILE A 60 4.21 18.27 28.25
C ILE A 60 4.32 19.73 27.74
N PRO A 61 5.41 20.45 28.05
CA PRO A 61 5.74 21.67 27.33
C PRO A 61 5.91 21.36 25.85
N ALA A 62 5.37 22.21 24.96
CA ALA A 62 5.52 22.11 23.51
C ALA A 62 6.99 22.14 23.01
N SER A 63 7.94 22.43 23.91
CA SER A 63 9.39 22.34 23.69
C SER A 63 10.01 20.96 23.98
N LYS A 64 9.22 19.98 24.47
CA LYS A 64 9.74 18.71 25.03
C LYS A 64 9.54 17.45 24.19
N LEU A 65 8.90 17.51 23.02
CA LEU A 65 9.16 16.48 22.01
C LEU A 65 10.45 16.89 21.30
N ALA A 66 11.57 16.27 21.70
CA ALA A 66 12.82 16.39 20.95
C ALA A 66 12.52 16.10 19.48
N SER A 67 13.11 16.86 18.55
CA SER A 67 12.82 16.72 17.11
C SER A 67 13.07 15.32 16.56
N THR A 68 13.85 14.51 17.28
CA THR A 68 14.16 13.12 16.95
C THR A 68 13.24 12.13 17.65
N ALA A 69 12.41 12.51 18.63
CA ALA A 69 11.65 11.55 19.44
C ALA A 69 10.76 10.60 18.62
N ALA A 70 10.15 11.10 17.54
CA ALA A 70 9.39 10.27 16.62
C ALA A 70 10.29 9.30 15.84
N LYS A 71 11.46 9.75 15.40
CA LYS A 71 12.47 8.94 14.71
C LYS A 71 13.09 7.91 15.66
N ASP A 72 13.43 8.29 16.88
CA ASP A 72 14.05 7.42 17.88
C ASP A 72 13.07 6.31 18.31
N ASN A 73 11.79 6.65 18.46
CA ASN A 73 10.74 5.66 18.74
C ASN A 73 10.52 4.70 17.56
N LEU A 74 10.61 5.19 16.33
CA LEU A 74 10.54 4.35 15.14
C LEU A 74 11.78 3.44 15.05
N ASP A 75 12.98 4.00 15.25
CA ASP A 75 14.26 3.28 15.22
C ASP A 75 14.38 2.24 16.35
N ALA A 76 13.62 2.39 17.45
CA ALA A 76 13.58 1.41 18.54
C ALA A 76 12.73 0.15 18.25
N LEU A 77 11.81 0.19 17.28
CA LEU A 77 10.99 -0.95 16.90
C LEU A 77 11.78 -1.96 16.04
N ALA A 78 11.54 -3.25 16.19
CA ALA A 78 12.10 -4.24 15.25
C ALA A 78 11.48 -4.07 13.85
N ASP A 79 12.20 -4.43 12.78
CA ASP A 79 11.72 -4.27 11.39
C ASP A 79 10.36 -4.94 11.11
N THR A 80 10.10 -6.07 11.77
CA THR A 80 8.81 -6.78 11.75
C THR A 80 7.70 -6.00 12.47
N ALA A 81 8.01 -5.32 13.57
CA ALA A 81 7.06 -4.49 14.31
C ALA A 81 6.77 -3.15 13.63
N ARG A 82 7.72 -2.62 12.83
CA ARG A 82 7.50 -1.44 11.98
C ARG A 82 6.60 -1.72 10.77
N GLY A 83 6.40 -2.99 10.42
CA GLY A 83 5.63 -3.41 9.24
C GLY A 83 6.31 -3.14 7.90
N TYR A 84 7.59 -2.73 7.90
CA TYR A 84 8.35 -2.47 6.67
C TYR A 84 8.79 -3.75 5.96
N ILE A 85 8.96 -4.85 6.71
CA ILE A 85 9.17 -6.17 6.13
C ILE A 85 7.85 -6.92 6.15
N LYS A 86 7.13 -6.88 5.02
CA LYS A 86 6.09 -7.85 4.69
C LYS A 86 6.65 -8.81 3.65
N THR A 87 7.41 -9.79 4.10
CA THR A 87 7.92 -10.87 3.26
C THR A 87 7.65 -12.18 3.94
N ASP A 88 6.42 -12.65 3.81
CA ASP A 88 6.17 -14.08 3.69
C ASP A 88 5.10 -14.26 2.61
N PRO A 89 5.44 -14.03 1.32
CA PRO A 89 4.71 -14.79 0.32
C PRO A 89 4.96 -16.26 0.65
N THR A 90 3.93 -16.99 1.05
CA THR A 90 3.93 -18.45 0.95
C THR A 90 4.13 -18.76 -0.53
N THR A 91 5.40 -18.88 -0.94
CA THR A 91 5.77 -19.39 -2.25
C THR A 91 5.22 -20.80 -2.32
N GLY A 92 4.18 -20.96 -3.12
CA GLY A 92 3.79 -22.24 -3.69
C GLY A 92 3.99 -22.13 -5.19
N GLU A 93 4.66 -23.11 -5.78
CA GLU A 93 4.56 -23.27 -7.24
C GLU A 93 3.18 -23.86 -7.53
N PHE A 94 2.46 -23.26 -8.46
CA PHE A 94 1.14 -23.73 -8.85
C PHE A 94 1.22 -24.28 -10.27
N THR A 95 0.66 -25.47 -10.49
CA THR A 95 0.68 -26.08 -11.83
C THR A 95 -0.22 -25.27 -12.75
N VAL A 96 0.35 -24.75 -13.84
CA VAL A 96 -0.41 -24.07 -14.89
C VAL A 96 -1.17 -25.12 -15.71
N VAL A 97 -2.48 -24.94 -15.79
CA VAL A 97 -3.40 -25.85 -16.50
C VAL A 97 -3.62 -25.37 -17.94
N SER A 98 -3.76 -24.05 -18.14
CA SER A 98 -4.05 -23.49 -19.45
C SER A 98 -3.45 -22.09 -19.60
N ILE A 99 -3.09 -21.75 -20.84
CA ILE A 99 -2.68 -20.39 -21.24
C ILE A 99 -3.35 -20.09 -22.57
N GLN A 100 -4.17 -19.03 -22.61
CA GLN A 100 -4.92 -18.65 -23.80
C GLN A 100 -5.06 -17.14 -23.94
N ARG A 101 -5.38 -16.66 -25.14
CA ARG A 101 -5.76 -15.25 -25.36
C ARG A 101 -7.27 -15.10 -25.32
N ASP A 102 -7.75 -14.10 -24.61
CA ASP A 102 -9.16 -13.72 -24.62
C ASP A 102 -9.52 -12.88 -25.86
N SER A 103 -10.81 -12.54 -25.99
CA SER A 103 -11.30 -11.70 -27.08
C SER A 103 -10.83 -10.24 -27.01
N THR A 104 -10.29 -9.81 -25.87
CA THR A 104 -9.71 -8.48 -25.67
C THR A 104 -8.20 -8.45 -25.95
N GLY A 105 -7.60 -9.61 -26.24
CA GLY A 105 -6.17 -9.78 -26.52
C GLY A 105 -5.30 -9.96 -25.27
N LYS A 106 -5.90 -10.06 -24.07
CA LYS A 106 -5.21 -10.36 -22.81
C LYS A 106 -4.89 -11.85 -22.72
N LEU A 107 -3.88 -12.17 -21.92
CA LEU A 107 -3.48 -13.55 -21.64
C LEU A 107 -4.24 -14.02 -20.39
N ASP A 108 -5.13 -14.99 -20.55
CA ASP A 108 -5.73 -15.74 -19.45
C ASP A 108 -4.82 -16.90 -19.07
N VAL A 109 -4.53 -17.04 -17.78
CA VAL A 109 -3.75 -18.16 -17.22
C VAL A 109 -4.59 -18.85 -16.15
N ASP A 110 -4.87 -20.13 -16.37
CA ASP A 110 -5.53 -21.00 -15.40
C ASP A 110 -4.48 -21.83 -14.64
N TYR A 111 -4.59 -21.88 -13.33
CA TYR A 111 -3.69 -22.67 -12.47
C TYR A 111 -4.47 -23.44 -11.40
N ASP A 112 -3.92 -24.57 -10.97
CA ASP A 112 -4.42 -25.29 -9.81
C ASP A 112 -4.04 -24.54 -8.54
N ASP A 113 -5.01 -24.21 -7.68
CA ASP A 113 -4.80 -23.49 -6.42
C ASP A 113 -4.10 -24.31 -5.32
N VAL A 114 -3.68 -25.53 -5.64
CA VAL A 114 -2.88 -26.40 -4.79
C VAL A 114 -1.39 -26.20 -5.08
N ALA A 115 -0.65 -25.75 -4.07
CA ALA A 115 0.81 -25.62 -4.15
C ALA A 115 1.48 -26.99 -4.31
N VAL A 116 2.51 -27.04 -5.16
CA VAL A 116 3.40 -28.18 -5.38
C VAL A 116 4.58 -28.14 -4.42
#